data_AF-A0A8T7A364-F1
#
_entry.id   AF-A0A8T7A364-F1
#
_cell.length_a   1.000
_cell.length_b   1.000
_cell.length_c   1.000
_cell.angle_alpha   90.00
_cell.angle_beta   90.00
_cell.angle_gamma   90.00
#
_symmetry.space_group_name_H-M   'P 1'
#
loop_
_entity.id
_entity.type
_entity.pdbx_description
1 polymer ?
#
loop_
_entity_poly.entity_id
_entity_poly.type
_entity_poly.pdbx_seq_one_letter_code
_entity_poly.pdbx_strand_id
1 'polypeptide(L)'
;MSTLSKNYSYVCLVIGFLLQTLLHAVHADNTSGVWSGYISGQGRAFWQSPQFSDQRDGDLSLAFEPEYYKQWNDGLRAITFSPFVRLDSTDPERSHVDIREAHYLHVVGDWEWRVGVAKVFWGVTESQHLVDIINQTDLVENLDTEDKLGQPMIETTWLKDWGALQFYILPGFRERTFPGRKGRLRTGIVVDTDEEEFESGAEERHVDWALRLKTQFGPVDLGLSHFNGTSRAPELRPTLNSAGGIELIPYYGLIDQTGLDLQAIVGNWTWKLESILQTKKGRDFTAAVGGFEYTFYGVSESGADLGVLSEYHFDDRKQDAPVG
;
A
#
# COMPACT_ATOMS: atom_id res chain seq x y z
N MET A 1 -20.52 -41.24 12.42
CA MET A 1 -21.55 -40.19 12.31
C MET A 1 -20.86 -38.90 11.95
N SER A 2 -20.91 -38.53 10.67
CA SER A 2 -20.31 -37.33 10.10
C SER A 2 -21.27 -36.15 10.29
N THR A 3 -20.87 -35.16 11.09
CA THR A 3 -21.48 -33.83 11.08
C THR A 3 -20.68 -32.96 10.12
N LEU A 4 -21.08 -32.99 8.85
CA LEU A 4 -20.78 -31.96 7.87
C LEU A 4 -21.39 -30.65 8.37
N SER A 5 -20.59 -29.77 8.95
CA SER A 5 -21.01 -28.40 9.19
C SER A 5 -21.08 -27.69 7.83
N LYS A 6 -22.29 -27.28 7.45
CA LYS A 6 -22.52 -26.50 6.23
C LYS A 6 -21.89 -25.12 6.43
N ASN A 7 -20.78 -24.85 5.74
CA ASN A 7 -20.29 -23.49 5.54
C ASN A 7 -21.25 -22.78 4.59
N TYR A 8 -22.17 -22.01 5.15
CA TYR A 8 -22.93 -21.03 4.37
C TYR A 8 -22.00 -19.85 4.10
N SER A 9 -21.47 -19.74 2.88
CA SER A 9 -20.87 -18.50 2.40
C SER A 9 -21.98 -17.46 2.28
N TYR A 10 -22.07 -16.56 3.27
CA TYR A 10 -22.93 -15.39 3.18
C TYR A 10 -22.29 -14.40 2.19
N VAL A 11 -22.95 -14.18 1.05
CA VAL A 11 -22.59 -13.12 0.11
C VAL A 11 -22.94 -11.79 0.78
N CYS A 12 -21.95 -11.06 1.30
CA CYS A 12 -22.15 -9.73 1.89
C CYS A 12 -22.41 -8.72 0.77
N LEU A 13 -23.65 -8.30 0.61
CA LEU A 13 -24.00 -7.20 -0.29
C LEU A 13 -23.76 -5.88 0.46
N VAL A 14 -22.67 -5.20 0.12
CA VAL A 14 -22.42 -3.82 0.57
C VAL A 14 -22.85 -2.90 -0.55
N ILE A 15 -23.76 -1.96 -0.26
CA ILE A 15 -24.03 -0.84 -1.17
C ILE A 15 -23.30 0.36 -0.58
N GLY A 16 -22.18 0.72 -1.21
CA GLY A 16 -21.46 1.96 -0.95
C GLY A 16 -21.79 2.97 -2.04
N PHE A 17 -22.12 4.21 -1.68
CA PHE A 17 -22.10 5.33 -2.62
C PHE A 17 -20.93 6.23 -2.26
N LEU A 18 -20.06 6.49 -3.24
CA LEU A 18 -18.93 7.40 -3.13
C LEU A 18 -19.22 8.59 -4.03
N LEU A 19 -19.24 9.80 -3.45
CA LEU A 19 -19.26 11.04 -4.21
C LEU A 19 -17.93 11.75 -3.98
N GLN A 20 -17.08 11.75 -5.00
CA GLN A 20 -15.79 12.43 -4.98
C GLN A 20 -15.84 13.62 -5.93
N THR A 21 -15.46 14.80 -5.43
CA THR A 21 -15.31 16.00 -6.27
C THR A 21 -13.85 16.43 -6.25
N LEU A 22 -13.24 16.46 -7.43
CA LEU A 22 -11.88 16.93 -7.62
C LEU A 22 -11.85 18.47 -7.55
N LEU A 23 -10.97 18.99 -6.71
CA LEU A 23 -10.69 20.41 -6.60
C LEU A 23 -9.47 20.73 -7.47
N HIS A 24 -9.61 21.67 -8.40
CA HIS A 24 -8.49 22.20 -9.17
C HIS A 24 -8.49 23.72 -9.01
N ALA A 25 -7.42 24.26 -8.43
CA ALA A 25 -7.13 25.68 -8.52
C ALA A 25 -5.97 25.86 -9.51
N VAL A 26 -6.31 26.15 -10.77
CA VAL A 26 -5.32 26.48 -11.79
C VAL A 26 -4.98 27.97 -11.67
N HIS A 27 -3.78 28.28 -11.19
CA HIS A 27 -3.19 29.60 -11.35
C HIS A 27 -2.31 29.62 -12.60
N ALA A 28 -2.52 30.62 -13.45
CA ALA A 28 -2.02 30.69 -14.82
C ALA A 28 -0.55 31.15 -14.95
N ASP A 29 0.24 31.11 -13.87
CA ASP A 29 1.65 31.51 -13.89
C ASP A 29 2.58 30.34 -13.55
N ASN A 30 3.53 30.04 -14.44
CA ASN A 30 4.58 29.01 -14.33
C ASN A 30 5.49 29.11 -13.08
N THR A 31 5.28 30.11 -12.23
CA THR A 31 6.04 30.35 -10.98
C THR A 31 5.21 30.15 -9.71
N SER A 32 3.89 30.00 -9.85
CA SER A 32 2.96 29.81 -8.73
C SER A 32 2.75 28.32 -8.46
N GLY A 33 2.68 27.93 -7.18
CA GLY A 33 2.33 26.56 -6.84
C GLY A 33 0.87 26.27 -7.17
N VAL A 34 0.57 25.01 -7.47
CA VAL A 34 -0.75 24.51 -7.84
C VAL A 34 -1.36 23.81 -6.64
N TRP A 35 -2.66 24.04 -6.42
CA TRP A 35 -3.46 23.26 -5.49
C TRP A 35 -4.40 22.34 -6.25
N SER A 36 -4.35 21.06 -5.92
CA SER A 36 -5.19 19.98 -6.41
C SER A 36 -5.77 19.23 -5.20
N GLY A 37 -6.50 18.14 -5.45
CA GLY A 37 -6.98 17.25 -4.41
C GLY A 37 -8.47 16.93 -4.53
N TYR A 38 -9.04 16.38 -3.48
CA TYR A 38 -10.46 16.04 -3.47
C TYR A 38 -11.10 16.21 -2.09
N ILE A 39 -12.43 16.36 -2.13
CA ILE A 39 -13.32 16.05 -1.01
C ILE A 39 -14.19 14.87 -1.42
N SER A 40 -14.40 13.95 -0.49
CA SER A 40 -15.15 12.73 -0.71
C SER A 40 -16.16 12.52 0.40
N GLY A 41 -17.41 12.23 0.02
CA GLY A 41 -18.44 11.73 0.92
C GLY A 41 -18.74 10.27 0.60
N GLN A 42 -18.68 9.41 1.61
CA GLN A 42 -18.99 7.99 1.48
C GLN A 42 -20.10 7.61 2.46
N GLY A 43 -21.10 6.88 1.96
CA GLY A 43 -22.08 6.19 2.80
C GLY A 43 -22.04 4.69 2.53
N ARG A 44 -21.95 3.87 3.59
CA ARG A 44 -22.05 2.41 3.52
C ARG A 44 -23.29 1.93 4.26
N ALA A 45 -24.01 0.98 3.65
CA ALA A 45 -25.14 0.30 4.26
C ALA A 45 -24.96 -1.22 4.16
N PHE A 46 -25.23 -1.92 5.27
CA PHE A 46 -25.10 -3.36 5.42
C PHE A 46 -26.47 -3.97 5.68
N TRP A 47 -26.90 -4.86 4.78
CA TRP A 47 -28.21 -5.53 4.87
C TRP A 47 -28.19 -6.77 5.77
N GLN A 48 -27.01 -7.21 6.17
CA GLN A 48 -26.80 -8.37 7.02
C GLN A 48 -26.60 -7.92 8.46
N SER A 49 -27.05 -8.75 9.40
CA SER A 49 -26.87 -8.48 10.83
C SER A 49 -25.38 -8.36 11.21
N PRO A 50 -25.05 -7.52 12.20
CA PRO A 50 -23.72 -7.44 12.79
C PRO A 50 -23.15 -8.82 13.16
N GLN A 51 -21.89 -9.08 12.81
CA GLN A 51 -21.22 -10.30 13.30
C GLN A 51 -20.85 -10.16 14.77
N PHE A 52 -20.60 -8.93 15.21
CA PHE A 52 -20.25 -8.56 16.57
C PHE A 52 -21.16 -7.43 17.08
N SER A 53 -21.42 -7.39 18.39
CA SER A 53 -22.37 -6.47 19.02
C SER A 53 -22.04 -4.98 18.81
N ASP A 54 -20.77 -4.66 18.62
CA ASP A 54 -20.30 -3.26 18.54
C ASP A 54 -20.41 -2.69 17.13
N GLN A 55 -20.60 -3.56 16.13
CA GLN A 55 -20.71 -3.17 14.73
C GLN A 55 -22.10 -2.55 14.41
N ARG A 56 -22.13 -1.69 13.39
CA ARG A 56 -23.34 -0.97 12.96
C ARG A 56 -23.76 -1.36 11.54
N ASP A 57 -25.04 -1.13 11.23
CA ASP A 57 -25.64 -1.46 9.92
C ASP A 57 -25.37 -0.41 8.84
N GLY A 58 -24.66 0.67 9.18
CA GLY A 58 -24.20 1.64 8.21
C GLY A 58 -23.22 2.63 8.82
N ASP A 59 -22.58 3.39 7.94
CA ASP A 59 -21.70 4.48 8.29
C ASP A 59 -21.73 5.59 7.23
N LEU A 60 -21.34 6.77 7.67
CA LEU A 60 -21.06 7.93 6.85
C LEU A 60 -19.63 8.37 7.13
N SER A 61 -18.88 8.68 6.09
CA SER A 61 -17.56 9.28 6.24
C SER A 61 -17.32 10.42 5.26
N LEU A 62 -16.49 11.36 5.69
CA LEU A 62 -15.99 12.45 4.87
C LEU A 62 -14.46 12.34 4.83
N ALA A 63 -13.88 12.50 3.65
CA ALA A 63 -12.44 12.59 3.46
C ALA A 63 -12.07 13.86 2.70
N PHE A 64 -10.93 14.45 3.04
CA PHE A 64 -10.39 15.64 2.41
C PHE A 64 -8.87 15.48 2.28
N GLU A 65 -8.38 15.57 1.04
CA GLU A 65 -6.96 15.43 0.70
C GLU A 65 -6.60 16.52 -0.32
N PRO A 66 -6.27 17.73 0.13
CA PRO A 66 -5.69 18.75 -0.75
C PRO A 66 -4.22 18.39 -1.01
N GLU A 67 -3.73 18.75 -2.18
CA GLU A 67 -2.34 18.61 -2.54
C GLU A 67 -1.81 19.97 -3.01
N TYR A 68 -0.67 20.37 -2.49
CA TYR A 68 0.11 21.49 -2.98
C TYR A 68 1.35 20.98 -3.68
N TYR A 69 1.47 21.35 -4.95
CA TYR A 69 2.64 21.05 -5.77
C TYR A 69 3.26 22.34 -6.30
N LYS A 70 4.57 22.50 -6.12
CA LYS A 70 5.31 23.61 -6.74
C LYS A 70 6.61 23.11 -7.32
N GLN A 71 6.81 23.41 -8.61
CA GLN A 71 8.04 23.16 -9.33
C GLN A 71 8.72 24.48 -9.70
N TRP A 72 10.05 24.53 -9.68
CA TRP A 72 10.82 25.71 -10.08
C TRP A 72 12.22 25.33 -10.59
N ASN A 73 12.99 26.32 -11.04
CA ASN A 73 14.32 26.15 -11.66
C ASN A 73 14.27 25.14 -12.83
N ASP A 74 13.41 25.39 -13.82
CA ASP A 74 13.27 24.54 -15.02
C ASP A 74 13.00 23.07 -14.71
N GLY A 75 12.31 22.80 -13.60
CA GLY A 75 11.93 21.46 -13.19
C GLY A 75 12.91 20.76 -12.26
N LEU A 76 14.06 21.37 -11.98
CA LEU A 76 15.12 20.77 -11.16
C LEU A 76 14.83 20.77 -9.66
N ARG A 77 13.75 21.42 -9.23
CA ARG A 77 13.31 21.46 -7.84
C ARG A 77 11.79 21.38 -7.76
N ALA A 78 11.29 20.59 -6.80
CA ALA A 78 9.87 20.55 -6.49
C ALA A 78 9.61 20.37 -5.00
N ILE A 79 8.45 20.84 -4.54
CA ILE A 79 7.87 20.50 -3.24
C ILE A 79 6.48 19.95 -3.48
N THR A 80 6.18 18.86 -2.79
CA THR A 80 4.84 18.28 -2.68
C THR A 80 4.42 18.29 -1.22
N PHE A 81 3.18 18.68 -0.94
CA PHE A 81 2.56 18.59 0.38
C PHE A 81 1.10 18.17 0.25
N SER A 82 0.76 17.00 0.77
CA SER A 82 -0.57 16.40 0.74
C SER A 82 -0.99 16.00 2.17
N PRO A 83 -1.63 16.89 2.93
CA PRO A 83 -2.28 16.51 4.18
C PRO A 83 -3.60 15.78 3.89
N PHE A 84 -4.00 14.91 4.80
CA PHE A 84 -5.20 14.11 4.68
C PHE A 84 -6.00 14.16 5.97
N VAL A 85 -7.33 14.23 5.85
CA VAL A 85 -8.25 14.13 6.98
C VAL A 85 -9.39 13.22 6.60
N ARG A 86 -9.70 12.25 7.47
CA ARG A 86 -10.93 11.46 7.42
C ARG A 86 -11.71 11.60 8.71
N LEU A 87 -13.03 11.74 8.58
CA LEU A 87 -13.98 11.68 9.67
C LEU A 87 -14.99 10.57 9.37
N ASP A 88 -15.09 9.59 10.24
CA ASP A 88 -16.01 8.46 10.13
C ASP A 88 -17.02 8.48 11.29
N SER A 89 -18.30 8.28 10.98
CA SER A 89 -19.38 8.37 11.97
C SER A 89 -19.42 7.19 12.95
N THR A 90 -18.79 6.07 12.59
CA THR A 90 -19.00 4.78 13.23
C THR A 90 -17.72 4.24 13.85
N ASP A 91 -16.61 4.24 13.10
CA ASP A 91 -15.34 3.66 13.51
C ASP A 91 -14.30 4.75 13.84
N PRO A 92 -14.00 5.00 15.12
CA PRO A 92 -13.05 6.03 15.53
C PRO A 92 -11.65 5.84 14.94
N GLU A 93 -11.19 4.60 14.79
CA GLU A 93 -9.91 4.22 14.22
C GLU A 93 -9.78 4.62 12.74
N ARG A 94 -10.91 4.80 12.05
CA ARG A 94 -10.98 5.31 10.68
C ARG A 94 -11.03 6.84 10.61
N SER A 95 -11.23 7.53 11.72
CA SER A 95 -11.15 8.99 11.80
C SER A 95 -9.73 9.41 12.14
N HIS A 96 -9.01 9.98 11.19
CA HIS A 96 -7.61 10.32 11.38
C HIS A 96 -7.17 11.54 10.56
N VAL A 97 -6.00 12.06 10.95
CA VAL A 97 -5.28 13.10 10.23
C VAL A 97 -3.91 12.53 9.88
N ASP A 98 -3.52 12.66 8.63
CA ASP A 98 -2.24 12.17 8.13
C ASP A 98 -1.53 13.21 7.26
N ILE A 99 -0.21 13.08 7.13
CA ILE A 99 0.57 13.69 6.05
C ILE A 99 0.90 12.57 5.07
N ARG A 100 0.11 12.50 3.99
CA ARG A 100 0.29 11.49 2.95
C ARG A 100 1.62 11.67 2.26
N GLU A 101 1.94 12.92 1.92
CA GLU A 101 3.22 13.31 1.33
C GLU A 101 3.64 14.70 1.81
N ALA A 102 4.94 14.88 2.06
CA ALA A 102 5.58 16.15 2.39
C ALA A 102 7.06 16.04 2.08
N HIS A 103 7.45 16.29 0.84
CA HIS A 103 8.83 16.08 0.40
C HIS A 103 9.35 17.17 -0.52
N TYR A 104 10.67 17.30 -0.53
CA TYR A 104 11.42 18.14 -1.44
C TYR A 104 12.18 17.27 -2.44
N LEU A 105 12.07 17.60 -3.72
CA LEU A 105 12.77 16.98 -4.82
C LEU A 105 13.87 17.93 -5.33
N HIS A 106 15.08 17.39 -5.54
CA HIS A 106 16.16 18.14 -6.17
C HIS A 106 16.91 17.28 -7.19
N VAL A 107 16.99 17.78 -8.42
CA VAL A 107 17.73 17.17 -9.52
C VAL A 107 18.99 17.97 -9.82
N VAL A 108 20.13 17.28 -9.91
CA VAL A 108 21.45 17.84 -10.26
C VAL A 108 22.20 16.88 -11.17
N GLY A 109 22.28 17.21 -12.46
CA GLY A 109 22.88 16.33 -13.46
C GLY A 109 22.13 15.00 -13.52
N ASP A 110 22.85 13.91 -13.28
CA ASP A 110 22.33 12.54 -13.29
C ASP A 110 21.75 12.09 -11.93
N TRP A 111 21.69 12.98 -10.94
CA TRP A 111 21.26 12.65 -9.58
C TRP A 111 19.93 13.32 -9.24
N GLU A 112 19.03 12.54 -8.65
CA GLU A 112 17.78 13.00 -8.06
C GLU A 112 17.77 12.67 -6.56
N TRP A 113 17.38 13.65 -5.74
CA TRP A 113 17.24 13.51 -4.30
C TRP A 113 15.81 13.83 -3.91
N ARG A 114 15.16 12.91 -3.19
CA ARG A 114 13.85 13.15 -2.58
C ARG A 114 13.95 12.98 -1.08
N VAL A 115 13.62 14.03 -0.34
CA VAL A 115 13.77 14.08 1.12
C VAL A 115 12.47 14.54 1.75
N GLY A 116 11.96 13.76 2.70
CA GLY A 116 10.72 14.05 3.44
C GLY A 116 9.85 12.82 3.58
N VAL A 117 8.53 12.99 3.67
CA VAL A 117 7.55 11.90 3.71
C VAL A 117 7.01 11.68 2.31
N ALA A 118 7.09 10.47 1.78
CA ALA A 118 6.66 10.19 0.41
C ALA A 118 6.14 8.76 0.24
N LYS A 119 5.33 8.55 -0.79
CA LYS A 119 4.88 7.22 -1.21
C LYS A 119 5.74 6.74 -2.39
N VAL A 120 6.14 5.49 -2.33
CA VAL A 120 6.90 4.78 -3.35
C VAL A 120 6.15 3.51 -3.67
N PHE A 121 6.03 3.18 -4.95
CA PHE A 121 5.38 1.96 -5.40
C PHE A 121 6.38 1.13 -6.19
N TRP A 122 6.55 -0.12 -5.76
CA TRP A 122 7.31 -1.13 -6.49
C TRP A 122 6.39 -2.28 -6.86
N GLY A 123 6.28 -2.57 -8.14
CA GLY A 123 5.48 -3.70 -8.60
C GLY A 123 5.07 -3.58 -10.05
N VAL A 124 4.60 -4.68 -10.59
CA VAL A 124 4.11 -4.85 -11.97
C VAL A 124 2.85 -5.70 -12.05
N THR A 125 2.53 -6.52 -11.04
CA THR A 125 1.32 -7.36 -10.98
C THR A 125 0.11 -6.61 -10.43
N GLU A 126 -1.09 -7.19 -10.50
CA GLU A 126 -2.36 -6.47 -10.24
C GLU A 126 -2.96 -6.76 -8.87
N SER A 127 -2.88 -8.00 -8.41
CA SER A 127 -3.59 -8.43 -7.19
C SER A 127 -2.75 -8.41 -5.93
N GLN A 128 -1.44 -8.58 -6.06
CA GLN A 128 -0.50 -8.54 -4.95
C GLN A 128 0.84 -8.01 -5.45
N HIS A 129 1.37 -7.02 -4.74
CA HIS A 129 2.69 -6.43 -5.02
C HIS A 129 3.70 -6.97 -4.01
N LEU A 130 4.32 -8.12 -4.31
CA LEU A 130 5.25 -8.80 -3.41
C LEU A 130 6.50 -7.97 -3.14
N VAL A 131 6.97 -7.24 -4.15
CA VAL A 131 8.18 -6.43 -4.04
C VAL A 131 7.94 -5.08 -3.35
N ASP A 132 6.67 -4.66 -3.18
CA ASP A 132 6.31 -3.39 -2.54
C ASP A 132 6.53 -3.44 -1.01
N ILE A 133 7.64 -2.87 -0.54
CA ILE A 133 8.11 -3.02 0.84
C ILE A 133 8.54 -1.71 1.51
N ILE A 134 8.50 -0.58 0.80
CA ILE A 134 8.95 0.70 1.36
C ILE A 134 7.89 1.30 2.27
N ASN A 135 6.65 1.40 1.76
CA ASN A 135 5.55 2.05 2.45
C ASN A 135 4.68 1.06 3.22
N GLN A 136 4.11 1.54 4.33
CA GLN A 136 3.16 0.77 5.14
C GLN A 136 1.75 0.85 4.56
N THR A 137 1.00 -0.25 4.59
CA THR A 137 -0.42 -0.25 4.24
C THR A 137 -1.27 0.49 5.27
N ASP A 138 -2.26 1.23 4.79
CA ASP A 138 -3.29 1.92 5.56
C ASP A 138 -4.64 1.18 5.45
N LEU A 139 -4.85 0.16 6.30
CA LEU A 139 -6.04 -0.71 6.20
C LEU A 139 -7.36 -0.04 6.61
N VAL A 140 -7.31 1.12 7.27
CA VAL A 140 -8.55 1.83 7.62
C VAL A 140 -9.13 2.60 6.43
N GLU A 141 -8.32 2.87 5.41
CA GLU A 141 -8.79 3.48 4.16
C GLU A 141 -9.48 2.46 3.26
N ASN A 142 -8.81 1.33 3.00
CA ASN A 142 -9.33 0.27 2.16
C ASN A 142 -8.79 -1.11 2.58
N LEU A 143 -9.63 -2.14 2.36
CA LEU A 143 -9.31 -3.53 2.69
C LEU A 143 -8.47 -4.24 1.64
N ASP A 144 -8.40 -3.71 0.43
CA ASP A 144 -7.61 -4.29 -0.66
C ASP A 144 -6.10 -4.10 -0.50
N THR A 145 -5.66 -3.38 0.54
CA THR A 145 -4.25 -3.14 0.91
C THR A 145 -3.47 -2.22 -0.02
N GLU A 146 -4.15 -1.59 -0.97
CA GLU A 146 -3.59 -0.69 -1.99
C GLU A 146 -3.26 0.70 -1.43
N ASP A 147 -4.04 1.17 -0.46
CA ASP A 147 -3.78 2.45 0.19
C ASP A 147 -2.55 2.35 1.11
N LYS A 148 -1.62 3.31 0.95
CA LYS A 148 -0.36 3.36 1.70
C LYS A 148 -0.20 4.66 2.50
N LEU A 149 0.45 4.53 3.65
CA LEU A 149 1.02 5.63 4.42
C LEU A 149 2.31 6.15 3.76
N GLY A 150 2.52 7.46 3.80
CA GLY A 150 3.80 8.04 3.37
C GLY A 150 4.93 7.66 4.33
N GLN A 151 6.10 7.31 3.81
CA GLN A 151 7.28 6.90 4.57
C GLN A 151 8.27 8.08 4.66
N PRO A 152 8.71 8.50 5.87
CA PRO A 152 9.83 9.41 5.98
C PRO A 152 11.09 8.75 5.40
N MET A 153 11.74 9.44 4.46
CA MET A 153 12.86 8.89 3.70
C MET A 153 13.81 9.95 3.15
N ILE A 154 15.01 9.47 2.85
CA ILE A 154 15.95 10.06 1.90
C ILE A 154 16.11 9.06 0.77
N GLU A 155 15.58 9.39 -0.39
CA GLU A 155 15.78 8.64 -1.63
C GLU A 155 16.83 9.37 -2.47
N THR A 156 17.81 8.61 -2.95
CA THR A 156 18.82 9.09 -3.91
C THR A 156 18.77 8.20 -5.15
N THR A 157 18.46 8.79 -6.29
CA THR A 157 18.38 8.09 -7.57
C THR A 157 19.50 8.57 -8.49
N TRP A 158 20.28 7.63 -9.00
CA TRP A 158 21.32 7.87 -10.00
C TRP A 158 20.84 7.36 -11.36
N LEU A 159 20.60 8.28 -12.29
CA LEU A 159 20.07 8.03 -13.62
C LEU A 159 21.22 7.92 -14.63
N LYS A 160 21.20 6.86 -15.44
CA LYS A 160 22.15 6.61 -16.52
C LYS A 160 21.44 6.02 -17.73
N ASP A 161 22.15 5.97 -18.86
CA ASP A 161 21.64 5.38 -20.10
C ASP A 161 21.22 3.91 -19.96
N TRP A 162 21.80 3.19 -18.98
CA TRP A 162 21.45 1.79 -18.70
C TRP A 162 20.29 1.64 -17.71
N GLY A 163 19.80 2.71 -17.08
CA GLY A 163 18.72 2.64 -16.09
C GLY A 163 18.92 3.55 -14.87
N ALA A 164 18.30 3.17 -13.76
CA ALA A 164 18.30 3.90 -12.50
C ALA A 164 18.80 3.02 -11.36
N LEU A 165 19.70 3.56 -10.53
CA LEU A 165 20.08 2.98 -9.25
C LEU A 165 19.56 3.86 -8.11
N GLN A 166 18.71 3.31 -7.26
CA GLN A 166 18.00 4.03 -6.22
C GLN A 166 18.42 3.52 -4.85
N PHE A 167 18.79 4.42 -3.96
CA PHE A 167 19.17 4.15 -2.58
C PHE A 167 18.17 4.83 -1.65
N TYR A 168 17.71 4.11 -0.63
CA TYR A 168 16.72 4.58 0.32
C TYR A 168 17.27 4.44 1.73
N ILE A 169 17.18 5.52 2.50
CA ILE A 169 17.35 5.53 3.95
C ILE A 169 16.00 5.91 4.56
N LEU A 170 15.48 5.09 5.46
CA LEU A 170 14.11 5.15 5.94
C LEU A 170 14.09 5.33 7.47
N PRO A 171 14.26 6.57 7.97
CA PRO A 171 14.08 6.85 9.38
C PRO A 171 12.59 6.90 9.75
N GLY A 172 12.23 6.44 10.94
CA GLY A 172 10.86 6.56 11.44
C GLY A 172 9.92 5.56 10.78
N PHE A 173 9.73 4.42 11.45
CA PHE A 173 8.73 3.44 11.10
C PHE A 173 7.33 4.02 11.30
N ARG A 174 6.39 3.61 10.45
CA ARG A 174 4.97 3.89 10.62
C ARG A 174 4.23 2.58 10.71
N GLU A 175 3.44 2.43 11.77
CA GLU A 175 2.62 1.24 12.00
C GLU A 175 1.47 1.13 11.00
N ARG A 176 1.03 -0.13 10.81
CA ARG A 176 -0.14 -0.43 9.99
C ARG A 176 -1.37 -0.02 10.79
N THR A 177 -2.26 0.74 10.17
CA THR A 177 -3.58 1.04 10.74
C THR A 177 -4.45 -0.22 10.67
N PHE A 178 -5.38 -0.39 11.60
CA PHE A 178 -6.33 -1.50 11.60
C PHE A 178 -7.75 -0.99 11.90
N PRO A 179 -8.79 -1.57 11.27
CA PRO A 179 -10.17 -1.25 11.61
C PRO A 179 -10.48 -1.52 13.09
N GLY A 180 -11.19 -0.59 13.71
CA GLY A 180 -11.52 -0.63 15.13
C GLY A 180 -12.62 -1.62 15.47
N ARG A 181 -13.00 -1.69 16.75
CA ARG A 181 -14.05 -2.63 17.23
C ARG A 181 -15.39 -2.45 16.52
N LYS A 182 -15.72 -1.20 16.19
CA LYS A 182 -16.97 -0.80 15.54
C LYS A 182 -16.91 -0.94 14.01
N GLY A 183 -15.70 -1.05 13.45
CA GLY A 183 -15.45 -1.32 12.04
C GLY A 183 -16.22 -2.55 11.57
N ARG A 184 -17.02 -2.39 10.52
CA ARG A 184 -17.80 -3.50 9.95
C ARG A 184 -16.93 -4.49 9.19
N LEU A 185 -15.92 -3.95 8.53
CA LEU A 185 -14.97 -4.60 7.66
C LEU A 185 -13.68 -4.90 8.43
N ARG A 186 -13.78 -5.61 9.57
CA ARG A 186 -12.64 -5.94 10.43
C ARG A 186 -12.43 -7.44 10.53
N THR A 187 -11.24 -7.85 10.95
CA THR A 187 -10.94 -9.24 11.32
C THR A 187 -11.79 -9.70 12.50
N GLY A 188 -11.98 -11.02 12.64
CA GLY A 188 -12.84 -11.57 13.70
C GLY A 188 -12.39 -11.17 15.12
N ILE A 189 -11.07 -11.22 15.36
CA ILE A 189 -10.43 -10.70 16.57
C ILE A 189 -9.93 -9.28 16.26
N VAL A 190 -10.12 -8.35 17.20
CA VAL A 190 -9.68 -6.96 17.07
C VAL A 190 -8.17 -6.89 17.22
N VAL A 191 -7.54 -6.03 16.42
CA VAL A 191 -6.11 -5.70 16.57
C VAL A 191 -6.01 -4.45 17.43
N ASP A 192 -5.32 -4.57 18.54
CA ASP A 192 -4.92 -3.46 19.40
C ASP A 192 -3.59 -2.89 18.88
N THR A 193 -3.63 -1.64 18.44
CA THR A 193 -2.49 -0.93 17.87
C THR A 193 -1.76 -0.06 18.88
N ASP A 194 -2.16 -0.07 20.15
CA ASP A 194 -1.49 0.68 21.23
C ASP A 194 -0.51 -0.20 22.03
N GLU A 195 -0.48 -1.49 21.74
CA GLU A 195 0.34 -2.52 22.41
C GLU A 195 1.24 -3.25 21.39
N GLU A 196 1.67 -2.54 20.35
CA GLU A 196 2.58 -3.04 19.32
C GLU A 196 3.95 -3.44 19.87
N GLU A 197 4.57 -4.42 19.22
CA GLU A 197 5.89 -4.91 19.59
C GLU A 197 6.87 -4.84 18.42
N PHE A 198 8.13 -4.50 18.70
CA PHE A 198 9.21 -4.49 17.71
C PHE A 198 10.28 -5.53 18.03
N GLU A 199 10.90 -6.11 17.00
CA GLU A 199 12.10 -6.92 17.16
C GLU A 199 13.34 -6.08 17.50
N SER A 200 13.43 -4.89 16.89
CA SER A 200 14.50 -3.93 17.20
C SER A 200 14.23 -3.22 18.52
N GLY A 201 15.25 -3.15 19.38
CA GLY A 201 15.16 -2.32 20.59
C GLY A 201 15.18 -0.80 20.34
N ALA A 202 15.33 -0.38 19.07
CA ALA A 202 15.12 1.01 18.66
C ALA A 202 13.66 1.29 18.26
N GLU A 203 12.77 0.28 18.30
CA GLU A 203 11.34 0.40 18.02
C GLU A 203 11.10 1.15 16.70
N GLU A 204 10.22 2.15 16.69
CA GLU A 204 9.88 2.96 15.53
C GLU A 204 11.05 3.81 15.01
N ARG A 205 12.13 3.91 15.78
CA ARG A 205 13.33 4.71 15.43
C ARG A 205 14.40 3.90 14.75
N HIS A 206 14.19 2.59 14.55
CA HIS A 206 15.07 1.80 13.72
C HIS A 206 15.16 2.41 12.32
N VAL A 207 16.38 2.51 11.78
CA VAL A 207 16.60 3.06 10.45
C VAL A 207 16.71 1.90 9.48
N ASP A 208 15.70 1.77 8.63
CA ASP A 208 15.68 0.77 7.56
C ASP A 208 16.39 1.32 6.31
N TRP A 209 16.78 0.45 5.39
CA TRP A 209 17.36 0.87 4.12
C TRP A 209 16.97 -0.07 2.97
N ALA A 210 17.05 0.46 1.75
CA ALA A 210 16.81 -0.31 0.54
C ALA A 210 17.69 0.13 -0.63
N LEU A 211 17.89 -0.78 -1.57
CA LEU A 211 18.56 -0.55 -2.85
C LEU A 211 17.68 -1.10 -3.97
N ARG A 212 17.57 -0.38 -5.08
CA ARG A 212 16.84 -0.84 -6.27
C ARG A 212 17.57 -0.47 -7.55
N LEU A 213 17.76 -1.44 -8.43
CA LEU A 213 18.20 -1.28 -9.82
C LEU A 213 16.97 -1.42 -10.72
N LYS A 214 16.70 -0.41 -11.54
CA LYS A 214 15.69 -0.47 -12.60
C LYS A 214 16.38 -0.29 -13.95
N THR A 215 16.10 -1.17 -14.89
CA THR A 215 16.69 -1.14 -16.23
C THR A 215 15.71 -1.68 -17.25
N GLN A 216 15.92 -1.33 -18.52
CA GLN A 216 15.06 -1.73 -19.63
C GLN A 216 15.92 -2.29 -20.77
N PHE A 217 15.51 -3.44 -21.30
CA PHE A 217 16.17 -4.09 -22.44
C PHE A 217 15.13 -4.45 -23.50
N GLY A 218 15.02 -3.62 -24.54
CA GLY A 218 14.02 -3.80 -25.58
C GLY A 218 12.60 -3.72 -24.98
N PRO A 219 11.74 -4.74 -25.14
CA PRO A 219 10.39 -4.74 -24.60
C PRO A 219 10.31 -5.11 -23.11
N VAL A 220 11.44 -5.39 -22.45
CA VAL A 220 11.48 -5.90 -21.07
C VAL A 220 11.94 -4.81 -20.10
N ASP A 221 11.13 -4.54 -19.09
CA ASP A 221 11.49 -3.77 -17.90
C ASP A 221 11.88 -4.74 -16.77
N LEU A 222 12.99 -4.46 -16.09
CA LEU A 222 13.51 -5.25 -14.98
C LEU A 222 13.78 -4.35 -13.76
N GLY A 223 13.25 -4.77 -12.61
CA GLY A 223 13.56 -4.26 -11.30
C GLY A 223 14.22 -5.34 -10.44
N LEU A 224 15.37 -5.03 -9.85
CA LEU A 224 16.01 -5.83 -8.81
C LEU A 224 16.15 -4.98 -7.56
N SER A 225 15.69 -5.48 -6.42
CA SER A 225 15.69 -4.73 -5.16
C SER A 225 16.20 -5.57 -3.99
N HIS A 226 16.74 -4.89 -2.98
CA HIS A 226 17.06 -5.46 -1.69
C HIS A 226 16.66 -4.50 -0.58
N PHE A 227 15.95 -4.99 0.42
CA PHE A 227 15.49 -4.26 1.59
C PHE A 227 15.99 -4.95 2.85
N ASN A 228 16.50 -4.18 3.81
CA ASN A 228 16.85 -4.65 5.14
C ASN A 228 16.26 -3.68 6.16
N GLY A 229 15.40 -4.20 7.03
CA GLY A 229 14.70 -3.37 7.99
C GLY A 229 13.45 -4.01 8.58
N THR A 230 12.60 -3.16 9.12
CA THR A 230 11.38 -3.55 9.83
C THR A 230 10.29 -3.96 8.83
N SER A 231 9.71 -5.14 9.02
CA SER A 231 8.71 -5.70 8.11
C SER A 231 7.46 -4.83 8.00
N ARG A 232 7.00 -4.58 6.77
CA ARG A 232 5.72 -3.89 6.51
C ARG A 232 4.48 -4.77 6.64
N ALA A 233 4.68 -6.05 6.99
CA ALA A 233 3.63 -7.03 7.23
C ALA A 233 3.78 -7.60 8.66
N PRO A 234 3.11 -6.99 9.66
CA PRO A 234 3.23 -7.42 11.05
C PRO A 234 2.68 -8.84 11.26
N GLU A 235 3.30 -9.58 12.19
CA GLU A 235 2.69 -10.79 12.75
C GLU A 235 1.65 -10.39 13.78
N LEU A 236 0.41 -10.88 13.66
CA LEU A 236 -0.62 -10.63 14.67
C LEU A 236 -0.51 -11.67 15.78
N ARG A 237 -0.16 -11.23 16.99
CA ARG A 237 0.01 -12.10 18.17
C ARG A 237 -1.17 -12.00 19.12
N PRO A 238 -1.72 -13.13 19.61
CA PRO A 238 -2.80 -13.09 20.58
C PRO A 238 -2.30 -12.60 21.94
N THR A 239 -3.05 -11.68 22.54
CA THR A 239 -2.91 -11.20 23.91
C THR A 239 -4.26 -11.24 24.65
N LEU A 240 -4.24 -11.01 25.96
CA LEU A 240 -5.45 -10.86 26.77
C LEU A 240 -5.64 -9.39 27.16
N ASN A 241 -6.82 -8.85 26.86
CA ASN A 241 -7.21 -7.52 27.33
C ASN A 241 -7.51 -7.52 28.84
N SER A 242 -7.74 -6.33 29.41
CA SER A 242 -8.02 -6.18 30.85
C SER A 242 -9.28 -6.92 31.33
N ALA A 243 -10.20 -7.28 30.43
CA ALA A 243 -11.41 -8.04 30.73
C ALA A 243 -11.25 -9.56 30.49
N GLY A 244 -10.06 -10.02 30.11
CA GLY A 244 -9.76 -11.43 29.80
C GLY A 244 -10.24 -11.91 28.43
N GLY A 245 -10.63 -10.99 27.54
CA GLY A 245 -10.92 -11.27 26.14
C GLY A 245 -9.64 -11.37 25.29
N ILE A 246 -9.67 -12.18 24.22
CA ILE A 246 -8.55 -12.31 23.29
C ILE A 246 -8.54 -11.11 22.35
N GLU A 247 -7.38 -10.48 22.20
CA GLU A 247 -7.05 -9.45 21.22
C GLU A 247 -5.78 -9.82 20.46
N LEU A 248 -5.51 -9.15 19.35
CA LEU A 248 -4.28 -9.31 18.59
C LEU A 248 -3.44 -8.05 18.74
N ILE A 249 -2.12 -8.18 18.86
CA ILE A 249 -1.18 -7.06 18.79
C ILE A 249 -0.24 -7.25 17.60
N PRO A 250 0.13 -6.19 16.88
CA PRO A 250 1.06 -6.28 15.77
C PRO A 250 2.50 -6.42 16.28
N TYR A 251 3.21 -7.43 15.79
CA TYR A 251 4.64 -7.62 15.99
C TYR A 251 5.43 -7.36 14.70
N TYR A 252 6.30 -6.36 14.75
CA TYR A 252 7.16 -5.93 13.66
C TYR A 252 8.54 -6.56 13.76
N GLY A 253 8.76 -7.62 12.99
CA GLY A 253 10.05 -8.31 12.90
C GLY A 253 11.02 -7.65 11.92
N LEU A 254 12.32 -7.87 12.13
CA LEU A 254 13.35 -7.49 11.16
C LEU A 254 13.43 -8.53 10.04
N ILE A 255 13.59 -8.04 8.81
CA ILE A 255 13.67 -8.87 7.61
C ILE A 255 14.80 -8.41 6.68
N ASP A 256 15.30 -9.37 5.90
CA ASP A 256 16.04 -9.12 4.68
C ASP A 256 15.16 -9.61 3.52
N GLN A 257 14.90 -8.77 2.52
CA GLN A 257 14.09 -9.14 1.34
C GLN A 257 14.84 -8.78 0.07
N THR A 258 15.09 -9.77 -0.79
CA THR A 258 15.53 -9.54 -2.17
C THR A 258 14.34 -9.75 -3.09
N GLY A 259 14.02 -8.75 -3.91
CA GLY A 259 12.88 -8.75 -4.83
C GLY A 259 13.29 -8.61 -6.28
N LEU A 260 12.57 -9.29 -7.16
CA LEU A 260 12.67 -9.18 -8.62
C LEU A 260 11.28 -8.87 -9.17
N ASP A 261 11.19 -7.84 -10.01
CA ASP A 261 10.02 -7.56 -10.84
C ASP A 261 10.42 -7.49 -12.33
N LEU A 262 9.60 -8.11 -13.19
CA LEU A 262 9.78 -8.15 -14.62
C LEU A 262 8.47 -7.86 -15.33
N GLN A 263 8.51 -6.95 -16.31
CA GLN A 263 7.39 -6.70 -17.21
C GLN A 263 7.87 -6.78 -18.66
N ALA A 264 7.08 -7.39 -19.53
CA ALA A 264 7.38 -7.43 -20.97
C ALA A 264 6.13 -7.19 -21.81
N ILE A 265 6.18 -6.19 -22.70
CA ILE A 265 5.08 -5.87 -23.62
C ILE A 265 5.45 -6.32 -25.03
N VAL A 266 4.72 -7.31 -25.56
CA VAL A 266 4.97 -7.89 -26.89
C VAL A 266 3.66 -7.99 -27.66
N GLY A 267 3.47 -7.06 -28.59
CA GLY A 267 2.21 -6.92 -29.33
C GLY A 267 1.08 -6.53 -28.37
N ASN A 268 0.06 -7.37 -28.27
CA ASN A 268 -1.09 -7.15 -27.37
C ASN A 268 -0.94 -7.85 -26.02
N TRP A 269 0.18 -8.53 -25.78
CA TRP A 269 0.45 -9.23 -24.53
C TRP A 269 1.31 -8.38 -23.61
N THR A 270 0.92 -8.31 -22.35
CA THR A 270 1.75 -7.81 -21.25
C THR A 270 2.03 -8.96 -20.30
N TRP A 271 3.28 -9.37 -20.17
CA TRP A 271 3.71 -10.41 -19.22
C TRP A 271 4.27 -9.75 -17.97
N LYS A 272 3.93 -10.28 -16.80
CA LYS A 272 4.30 -9.72 -15.49
C LYS A 272 4.79 -10.84 -14.57
N LEU A 273 5.84 -10.55 -13.81
CA LEU A 273 6.37 -11.43 -12.77
C LEU A 273 6.89 -10.59 -11.63
N GLU A 274 6.51 -10.94 -10.41
CA GLU A 274 7.18 -10.52 -9.20
C GLU A 274 7.61 -11.74 -8.39
N SER A 275 8.76 -11.66 -7.74
CA SER A 275 9.22 -12.68 -6.82
C SER A 275 10.07 -12.09 -5.71
N ILE A 276 10.01 -12.71 -4.53
CA ILE A 276 10.79 -12.32 -3.37
C ILE A 276 11.44 -13.55 -2.73
N LEU A 277 12.65 -13.35 -2.21
CA LEU A 277 13.26 -14.18 -1.19
C LEU A 277 13.36 -13.34 0.08
N GLN A 278 12.69 -13.75 1.15
CA GLN A 278 12.68 -13.02 2.41
C GLN A 278 13.21 -13.91 3.54
N THR A 279 14.17 -13.38 4.29
CA THR A 279 14.72 -14.00 5.51
C THR A 279 14.17 -13.28 6.73
N LYS A 280 13.62 -14.04 7.68
CA LYS A 280 13.15 -13.54 8.98
C LYS A 280 13.62 -14.48 10.09
N LYS A 281 14.38 -13.97 11.07
CA LYS A 281 14.94 -14.78 12.18
C LYS A 281 15.67 -16.05 11.71
N GLY A 282 16.42 -15.95 10.60
CA GLY A 282 17.17 -17.07 10.02
C GLY A 282 16.32 -18.14 9.34
N ARG A 283 15.03 -17.87 9.09
CA ARG A 283 14.16 -18.69 8.24
C ARG A 283 13.89 -17.95 6.94
N ASP A 284 14.12 -18.64 5.84
CA ASP A 284 13.90 -18.11 4.50
C ASP A 284 12.56 -18.59 3.96
N PHE A 285 11.88 -17.73 3.22
CA PHE A 285 10.72 -18.09 2.43
C PHE A 285 10.75 -17.38 1.08
N THR A 286 10.10 -18.00 0.09
CA THR A 286 10.00 -17.51 -1.27
C THR A 286 8.54 -17.37 -1.67
N ALA A 287 8.21 -16.23 -2.26
CA ALA A 287 6.92 -16.01 -2.88
C ALA A 287 7.11 -15.48 -4.31
N ALA A 288 6.18 -15.81 -5.20
CA ALA A 288 6.16 -15.32 -6.56
C ALA A 288 4.73 -15.16 -7.07
N VAL A 289 4.48 -14.11 -7.84
CA VAL A 289 3.25 -13.90 -8.59
C VAL A 289 3.61 -13.66 -10.05
N GLY A 290 2.97 -14.37 -10.95
CA GLY A 290 3.24 -14.25 -12.38
C GLY A 290 1.98 -14.35 -13.19
N GLY A 291 1.88 -13.55 -14.24
CA GLY A 291 0.65 -13.41 -15.00
C GLY A 291 0.84 -12.78 -16.35
N PHE A 292 -0.29 -12.59 -17.03
CA PHE A 292 -0.35 -11.86 -18.28
C PHE A 292 -1.66 -11.12 -18.43
N GLU A 293 -1.60 -10.05 -19.23
CA GLU A 293 -2.76 -9.35 -19.77
C GLU A 293 -2.77 -9.48 -21.29
N TYR A 294 -3.95 -9.61 -21.86
CA TYR A 294 -4.18 -9.50 -23.29
C TYR A 294 -5.25 -8.46 -23.59
N THR A 295 -4.95 -7.52 -24.48
CA THR A 295 -5.89 -6.48 -24.91
C THR A 295 -6.44 -6.76 -26.31
N PHE A 296 -7.76 -6.88 -26.40
CA PHE A 296 -8.51 -6.85 -27.66
C PHE A 296 -8.83 -5.39 -28.00
N TYR A 297 -8.14 -4.84 -29.00
CA TYR A 297 -8.36 -3.46 -29.43
C TYR A 297 -9.56 -3.35 -30.38
N GLY A 298 -10.35 -2.29 -30.22
CA GLY A 298 -11.43 -1.94 -31.15
C GLY A 298 -12.53 -3.00 -31.26
N VAL A 299 -12.98 -3.53 -30.12
CA VAL A 299 -13.98 -4.61 -30.08
C VAL A 299 -15.25 -4.17 -30.78
N SER A 300 -15.70 -4.98 -31.74
CA SER A 300 -16.86 -4.69 -32.60
C SER A 300 -16.74 -3.39 -33.41
N GLU A 301 -15.52 -3.05 -33.87
CA GLU A 301 -15.24 -1.81 -34.63
C GLU A 301 -15.62 -0.52 -33.88
N SER A 302 -15.72 -0.63 -32.55
CA SER A 302 -15.96 0.51 -31.68
C SER A 302 -14.64 1.14 -31.21
N GLY A 303 -14.72 2.26 -30.49
CA GLY A 303 -13.58 2.82 -29.76
C GLY A 303 -13.33 2.16 -28.40
N ALA A 304 -13.94 1.02 -28.11
CA ALA A 304 -13.80 0.30 -26.85
C ALA A 304 -12.80 -0.85 -26.96
N ASP A 305 -11.97 -0.99 -25.93
CA ASP A 305 -11.00 -2.07 -25.78
C ASP A 305 -11.43 -3.02 -24.66
N LEU A 306 -11.10 -4.31 -24.78
CA LEU A 306 -11.35 -5.32 -23.76
C LEU A 306 -10.04 -5.95 -23.31
N GLY A 307 -9.76 -5.90 -22.00
CA GLY A 307 -8.61 -6.56 -21.38
C GLY A 307 -9.01 -7.88 -20.71
N VAL A 308 -8.16 -8.90 -20.82
CA VAL A 308 -8.23 -10.15 -20.04
C VAL A 308 -6.94 -10.30 -19.26
N LEU A 309 -7.05 -10.54 -17.95
CA LEU A 309 -5.94 -10.72 -17.02
C LEU A 309 -5.99 -12.13 -16.43
N SER A 310 -4.83 -12.75 -16.23
CA SER A 310 -4.67 -13.98 -15.44
C SER A 310 -3.38 -13.92 -14.63
N GLU A 311 -3.46 -14.22 -13.33
CA GLU A 311 -2.31 -14.28 -12.42
C GLU A 311 -2.27 -15.62 -11.67
N TYR A 312 -1.06 -16.07 -11.35
CA TYR A 312 -0.78 -17.26 -10.56
C TYR A 312 0.14 -16.90 -9.38
N HIS A 313 -0.25 -17.33 -8.18
CA HIS A 313 0.47 -17.04 -6.94
C HIS A 313 1.11 -18.30 -6.38
N PHE A 314 2.36 -18.15 -5.94
CA PHE A 314 3.14 -19.15 -5.24
C PHE A 314 3.68 -18.56 -3.93
N ASP A 315 3.54 -19.30 -2.85
CA ASP A 315 4.08 -18.94 -1.53
C ASP A 315 4.46 -20.23 -0.78
N ASP A 316 5.73 -20.36 -0.40
CA ASP A 316 6.24 -21.56 0.27
C ASP A 316 6.03 -21.57 1.80
N ARG A 317 5.52 -20.46 2.38
CA ARG A 317 5.16 -20.36 3.82
C ARG A 317 4.01 -21.29 4.20
N LYS A 318 3.18 -21.72 3.24
CA LYS A 318 2.04 -22.63 3.46
C LYS A 318 1.14 -22.18 4.62
N GLN A 319 1.18 -22.87 5.77
CA GLN A 319 0.34 -22.57 6.94
C GLN A 319 0.90 -21.42 7.81
N ASP A 320 2.13 -21.00 7.57
CA ASP A 320 2.80 -19.90 8.29
C ASP A 320 2.64 -18.56 7.55
N ALA A 321 1.86 -18.52 6.46
CA ALA A 321 1.56 -17.27 5.76
C ALA A 321 0.73 -16.34 6.69
N PRO A 322 1.09 -15.05 6.81
CA PRO A 322 0.28 -14.09 7.54
C PRO A 322 -1.14 -14.04 6.96
N VAL A 323 -2.13 -13.80 7.80
CA VAL A 323 -3.47 -13.47 7.33
C VAL A 323 -3.38 -12.10 6.66
N GLY A 324 -3.57 -12.07 5.34
CA GLY A 324 -3.61 -10.84 4.53
C GLY A 324 -4.78 -9.96 4.91
#